data_AF-A0A7S1SDK1-F1
#
_entry.id   AF-A0A7S1SDK1-F1
#
_cell.length_a   1.000
_cell.length_b   1.000
_cell.length_c   1.000
_cell.angle_alpha   90.00
_cell.angle_beta   90.00
_cell.angle_gamma   90.00
#
_symmetry.space_group_name_H-M   'P 1'
#
loop_
_entity.id
_entity.type
_entity.pdbx_description
1 polymer ?
#
loop_
_entity_poly.entity_id
_entity_poly.type
_entity_poly.pdbx_seq_one_letter_code
_entity_poly.pdbx_strand_id
1 'polypeptide(L)'
;GAKRSVTKARPEWLRAILATNRAHAKKHGHAMVVRAQPTQPQLTPWMVRACGDHSTSYCLRQNERENFNWEKHLMMSDYLNSPQNFSHVLMLDADAALIQPQLDTLRIISAILESEHKDLFLTNEDWLDANGKGRINGGLMFAKNAIFTRNLFLDTFDAHVKGPAVHKNWRIGVPVQQCTSNEQICLNDLWYGQNRKYFLPHAMMASGKQYNRGAERGGEAHITDPTTEIMHWMGGSKGSAE
;
A
#
# COMPACT_ATOMS: atom_id res chain seq x y z
N GLY A 1 0.21 -45.41 -5.17
CA GLY A 1 -0.34 -44.14 -5.66
C GLY A 1 0.55 -43.01 -5.24
N ALA A 2 1.38 -42.49 -6.14
CA ALA A 2 2.31 -41.40 -5.84
C ALA A 2 1.52 -40.10 -5.63
N LYS A 3 1.61 -39.52 -4.43
CA LYS A 3 1.13 -38.17 -4.16
C LYS A 3 1.94 -37.21 -5.02
N ARG A 4 1.35 -36.70 -6.10
CA ARG A 4 1.88 -35.54 -6.83
C ARG A 4 2.00 -34.40 -5.83
N SER A 5 3.24 -34.11 -5.42
CA SER A 5 3.62 -32.84 -4.82
C SER A 5 3.38 -31.77 -5.88
N VAL A 6 2.17 -31.21 -5.90
CA VAL A 6 1.88 -29.99 -6.64
C VAL A 6 2.62 -28.89 -5.89
N THR A 7 3.86 -28.62 -6.26
CA THR A 7 4.43 -27.29 -6.06
C THR A 7 3.51 -26.36 -6.85
N LYS A 8 2.48 -25.80 -6.19
CA LYS A 8 1.54 -24.89 -6.86
C LYS A 8 2.39 -23.76 -7.43
N ALA A 9 2.52 -23.76 -8.75
CA ALA A 9 3.20 -22.68 -9.44
C ALA A 9 2.53 -21.36 -9.04
N ARG A 10 3.32 -20.30 -8.90
CA ARG A 10 2.77 -18.96 -8.66
C ARG A 10 1.80 -18.63 -9.80
N PRO A 11 0.63 -18.02 -9.53
CA PRO A 11 -0.31 -17.65 -10.58
C PRO A 11 0.34 -16.84 -11.71
N GLU A 12 -0.13 -17.00 -12.94
CA GLU A 12 0.49 -16.38 -14.12
C GLU A 12 0.43 -14.85 -14.05
N TRP A 13 -0.73 -14.30 -13.68
CA TRP A 13 -0.92 -12.87 -13.42
C TRP A 13 0.13 -12.26 -12.48
N LEU A 14 0.48 -12.97 -11.39
CA LEU A 14 1.46 -12.46 -10.41
C LEU A 14 2.85 -12.43 -11.01
N ARG A 15 3.19 -13.43 -11.84
CA ARG A 15 4.48 -13.46 -12.54
C ARG A 15 4.56 -12.34 -13.57
N ALA A 16 3.49 -12.08 -14.32
CA ALA A 16 3.42 -11.00 -15.29
C ALA A 16 3.63 -9.63 -14.63
N ILE A 17 2.87 -9.33 -13.57
CA ILE A 17 2.99 -8.07 -12.81
C ILE A 17 4.41 -7.88 -12.24
N LEU A 18 4.95 -8.90 -11.58
CA LEU A 18 6.31 -8.82 -11.01
C LEU A 18 7.38 -8.67 -12.10
N ALA A 19 7.21 -9.32 -13.26
CA ALA A 19 8.13 -9.17 -14.40
C ALA A 19 8.07 -7.75 -14.97
N THR A 20 6.88 -7.18 -15.14
CA THR A 20 6.67 -5.80 -15.60
C THR A 20 7.33 -4.80 -14.65
N ASN A 21 7.06 -4.91 -13.35
CA ASN A 21 7.66 -4.02 -12.35
C ASN A 21 9.18 -4.16 -12.27
N ARG A 22 9.71 -5.38 -12.41
CA ARG A 22 11.16 -5.63 -12.45
C ARG A 22 11.80 -5.01 -13.69
N ALA A 23 11.15 -5.11 -14.85
CA ALA A 23 11.62 -4.52 -16.08
C ALA A 23 11.66 -2.98 -15.99
N HIS A 24 10.61 -2.37 -15.43
CA HIS A 24 10.55 -0.94 -15.15
C HIS A 24 11.68 -0.49 -14.22
N ALA A 25 11.82 -1.16 -13.06
CA ALA A 25 12.86 -0.83 -12.09
C ALA A 25 14.27 -0.95 -12.69
N LYS A 26 14.55 -2.02 -13.45
CA LYS A 26 15.84 -2.20 -14.12
C LYS A 26 16.10 -1.10 -15.15
N LYS A 27 15.09 -0.72 -15.94
CA LYS A 27 15.24 0.26 -17.02
C LYS A 27 15.57 1.65 -16.48
N HIS A 28 14.96 2.05 -15.37
CA HIS A 28 15.09 3.39 -14.81
C HIS A 28 16.03 3.48 -13.60
N GLY A 29 16.74 2.39 -13.27
CA GLY A 29 17.76 2.38 -12.22
C GLY A 29 17.20 2.34 -10.79
N HIS A 30 15.99 1.80 -10.60
CA HIS A 30 15.36 1.65 -9.30
C HIS A 30 15.68 0.30 -8.67
N ALA A 31 15.71 0.26 -7.33
CA ALA A 31 15.73 -0.98 -6.59
C ALA A 31 14.31 -1.53 -6.46
N MET A 32 14.14 -2.83 -6.71
CA MET A 32 12.88 -3.54 -6.48
C MET A 32 13.12 -4.64 -5.45
N VAL A 33 12.27 -4.68 -4.41
CA VAL A 33 12.27 -5.76 -3.42
C VAL A 33 10.89 -6.38 -3.34
N VAL A 34 10.86 -7.71 -3.24
CA VAL A 34 9.63 -8.48 -3.05
C VAL A 34 9.71 -9.20 -1.71
N ARG A 35 8.73 -8.95 -0.85
CA ARG A 35 8.57 -9.67 0.41
C ARG A 35 7.65 -10.88 0.17
N ALA A 36 8.23 -12.08 0.19
CA ALA A 36 7.51 -13.33 -0.12
C ALA A 36 6.94 -14.04 1.12
N GLN A 37 7.26 -13.54 2.32
CA GLN A 37 6.82 -14.08 3.61
C GLN A 37 6.46 -12.91 4.54
N PRO A 38 5.44 -13.06 5.40
CA PRO A 38 5.15 -12.08 6.45
C PRO A 38 6.32 -11.92 7.42
N THR A 39 6.45 -10.74 8.04
CA THR A 39 7.61 -10.42 8.91
C THR A 39 7.26 -10.17 10.38
N GLN A 40 6.02 -9.84 10.72
CA GLN A 40 5.57 -9.64 12.10
C GLN A 40 4.49 -10.65 12.49
N PRO A 41 4.23 -10.85 13.81
CA PRO A 41 3.24 -11.83 14.24
C PRO A 41 1.90 -11.50 13.59
N GLN A 42 1.36 -12.49 12.89
CA GLN A 42 0.05 -12.41 12.24
C GLN A 42 -1.11 -12.31 13.25
N LEU A 43 -0.84 -12.16 14.55
CA LEU A 43 -1.83 -11.83 15.56
C LEU A 43 -1.20 -10.89 16.58
N THR A 44 -1.76 -9.70 16.71
CA THR A 44 -1.40 -8.75 17.77
C THR A 44 -2.01 -9.19 19.10
N PRO A 45 -1.51 -8.68 20.26
CA PRO A 45 -2.07 -9.06 21.56
C PRO A 45 -3.57 -8.79 21.72
N TRP A 46 -4.10 -7.72 21.09
CA TRP A 46 -5.53 -7.43 21.15
C TRP A 46 -6.34 -8.37 20.25
N MET A 47 -5.80 -8.80 19.11
CA MET A 47 -6.46 -9.79 18.25
C MET A 47 -6.55 -11.14 18.96
N VAL A 48 -5.50 -11.55 19.67
CA VAL A 48 -5.52 -12.76 20.50
C VAL A 48 -6.62 -12.68 21.55
N ARG A 49 -6.75 -11.54 22.26
CA ARG A 49 -7.83 -11.33 23.24
C ARG A 49 -9.22 -11.33 22.59
N ALA A 50 -9.38 -10.64 21.46
CA ALA A 50 -10.64 -10.54 20.74
C ALA A 50 -11.08 -11.89 20.15
N CYS A 51 -10.14 -12.80 19.90
CA CYS A 51 -10.45 -14.12 19.39
C CYS A 51 -11.12 -15.04 20.44
N GLY A 52 -11.01 -14.73 21.73
CA GLY A 52 -11.67 -15.49 22.80
C GLY A 52 -11.30 -16.98 22.77
N ASP A 53 -12.32 -17.83 22.76
CA ASP A 53 -12.17 -19.30 22.80
C ASP A 53 -11.99 -19.94 21.41
N HIS A 54 -11.92 -19.16 20.34
CA HIS A 54 -11.67 -19.69 19.01
C HIS A 54 -10.23 -20.20 18.85
N SER A 55 -10.02 -21.15 17.93
CA SER A 55 -8.68 -21.68 17.66
C SER A 55 -7.76 -20.62 17.05
N THR A 56 -6.46 -20.69 17.33
CA THR A 56 -5.44 -19.80 16.73
C THR A 56 -5.51 -19.78 15.20
N SER A 57 -5.78 -20.92 14.56
CA SER A 57 -5.92 -21.02 13.11
C SER A 57 -7.13 -20.26 12.58
N TYR A 58 -8.24 -20.26 13.31
CA TYR A 58 -9.40 -19.43 13.00
C TYR A 58 -9.03 -17.94 13.12
N CYS A 59 -8.40 -17.54 14.24
CA CYS A 59 -7.99 -16.16 14.46
C CYS A 59 -7.08 -15.64 13.34
N LEU A 60 -6.08 -16.44 12.98
CA LEU A 60 -5.14 -16.13 11.89
C LEU A 60 -5.90 -15.90 10.60
N ARG A 61 -6.78 -16.82 10.21
CA ARG A 61 -7.56 -16.69 8.98
C ARG A 61 -8.48 -15.48 8.95
N GLN A 62 -9.11 -15.12 10.08
CA GLN A 62 -9.98 -13.94 10.16
C GLN A 62 -9.21 -12.63 10.06
N ASN A 63 -7.98 -12.57 10.59
CA ASN A 63 -7.17 -11.35 10.60
C ASN A 63 -6.14 -11.29 9.46
N GLU A 64 -5.94 -12.37 8.71
CA GLU A 64 -4.92 -12.50 7.66
C GLU A 64 -4.93 -11.32 6.68
N ARG A 65 -6.11 -11.00 6.13
CA ARG A 65 -6.28 -9.90 5.18
C ARG A 65 -5.83 -8.57 5.78
N GLU A 66 -6.29 -8.27 6.99
CA GLU A 66 -6.00 -7.01 7.68
C GLU A 66 -4.51 -6.92 8.04
N ASN A 67 -3.89 -8.01 8.49
CA ASN A 67 -2.46 -8.01 8.81
C ASN A 67 -1.58 -7.82 7.58
N PHE A 68 -1.91 -8.44 6.45
CA PHE A 68 -1.17 -8.20 5.20
C PHE A 68 -1.30 -6.76 4.71
N ASN A 69 -2.46 -6.17 4.91
CA ASN A 69 -2.71 -4.77 4.68
C ASN A 69 -1.80 -3.87 5.55
N TRP A 70 -1.54 -4.23 6.81
CA TRP A 70 -0.63 -3.48 7.69
C TRP A 70 0.86 -3.75 7.46
N GLU A 71 1.24 -4.91 6.92
CA GLU A 71 2.65 -5.23 6.59
C GLU A 71 3.28 -4.21 5.64
N LYS A 72 2.49 -3.57 4.76
CA LYS A 72 3.00 -2.53 3.86
C LYS A 72 3.50 -1.28 4.62
N HIS A 73 2.89 -0.93 5.75
CA HIS A 73 3.32 0.20 6.59
C HIS A 73 4.63 -0.12 7.31
N LEU A 74 4.75 -1.33 7.85
CA LEU A 74 6.01 -1.79 8.44
C LEU A 74 7.12 -1.83 7.39
N MET A 75 6.85 -2.42 6.22
CA MET A 75 7.82 -2.51 5.13
C MET A 75 8.25 -1.11 4.66
N MET A 76 7.32 -0.17 4.52
CA MET A 76 7.63 1.23 4.22
C MET A 76 8.58 1.82 5.26
N SER A 77 8.29 1.64 6.54
CA SER A 77 9.16 2.11 7.63
C SER A 77 10.56 1.49 7.58
N ASP A 78 10.67 0.18 7.34
CA ASP A 78 11.95 -0.53 7.25
C ASP A 78 12.86 0.11 6.19
N TYR A 79 12.33 0.42 5.01
CA TYR A 79 13.11 1.00 3.92
C TYR A 79 13.42 2.49 4.12
N LEU A 80 12.47 3.27 4.66
CA LEU A 80 12.72 4.68 4.97
C LEU A 80 13.82 4.85 6.04
N ASN A 81 13.91 3.91 7.00
CA ASN A 81 14.92 3.90 8.06
C ASN A 81 16.15 3.05 7.73
N SER A 82 16.22 2.44 6.55
CA SER A 82 17.31 1.54 6.18
C SER A 82 18.65 2.28 6.02
N PRO A 83 19.80 1.62 6.29
CA PRO A 83 21.11 2.22 6.09
C PRO A 83 21.43 2.53 4.62
N GLN A 84 20.67 1.95 3.68
CA GLN A 84 20.76 2.27 2.25
C GLN A 84 20.28 3.70 1.92
N ASN A 85 19.54 4.34 2.84
CA ASN A 85 19.13 5.74 2.75
C ASN A 85 18.44 6.10 1.42
N PHE A 86 17.45 5.29 1.01
CA PHE A 86 16.62 5.59 -0.16
C PHE A 86 16.01 6.98 -0.04
N SER A 87 16.03 7.78 -1.11
CA SER A 87 15.42 9.13 -1.10
C SER A 87 13.89 9.08 -1.10
N HIS A 88 13.34 8.08 -1.79
CA HIS A 88 11.92 7.82 -1.89
C HIS A 88 11.68 6.30 -1.89
N VAL A 89 10.50 5.90 -1.44
CA VAL A 89 10.08 4.50 -1.38
C VAL A 89 8.66 4.38 -1.95
N LEU A 90 8.49 3.49 -2.93
CA LEU A 90 7.19 3.08 -3.44
C LEU A 90 6.77 1.78 -2.74
N MET A 91 5.61 1.78 -2.09
CA MET A 91 4.89 0.56 -1.74
C MET A 91 3.76 0.35 -2.76
N LEU A 92 3.74 -0.84 -3.34
CA LEU A 92 2.81 -1.23 -4.39
C LEU A 92 2.24 -2.61 -4.05
N ASP A 93 0.92 -2.76 -4.12
CA ASP A 93 0.28 -4.06 -3.94
C ASP A 93 0.75 -5.04 -5.05
N ALA A 94 0.79 -6.33 -4.72
CA ALA A 94 1.34 -7.36 -5.62
C ALA A 94 0.52 -7.58 -6.90
N ASP A 95 -0.70 -7.04 -6.94
CA ASP A 95 -1.62 -7.01 -8.07
C ASP A 95 -1.67 -5.64 -8.76
N ALA A 96 -0.66 -4.78 -8.58
CA ALA A 96 -0.51 -3.54 -9.33
C ALA A 96 0.82 -3.47 -10.12
N ALA A 97 0.77 -2.86 -11.32
CA ALA A 97 1.91 -2.80 -12.24
C ALA A 97 2.13 -1.41 -12.85
N LEU A 98 3.39 -1.06 -13.08
CA LEU A 98 3.85 0.11 -13.85
C LEU A 98 3.75 -0.21 -15.35
N ILE A 99 2.70 0.27 -16.00
CA ILE A 99 2.34 -0.17 -17.37
C ILE A 99 2.90 0.72 -18.49
N GLN A 100 3.52 1.86 -18.16
CA GLN A 100 4.16 2.76 -19.13
C GLN A 100 5.68 2.60 -19.07
N PRO A 101 6.28 1.59 -19.73
CA PRO A 101 7.71 1.27 -19.58
C PRO A 101 8.63 2.41 -20.03
N GLN A 102 8.17 3.33 -20.87
CA GLN A 102 8.90 4.51 -21.33
C GLN A 102 8.97 5.63 -20.29
N LEU A 103 8.04 5.68 -19.34
CA LEU A 103 7.98 6.72 -18.33
C LEU A 103 8.71 6.29 -17.06
N ASP A 104 9.51 7.19 -16.50
CA ASP A 104 10.08 7.03 -15.18
C ASP A 104 9.10 7.56 -14.12
N THR A 105 8.01 6.83 -13.93
CA THR A 105 6.89 7.20 -13.04
C THR A 105 7.35 7.56 -11.63
N LEU A 106 8.33 6.84 -11.07
CA LEU A 106 8.84 7.12 -9.72
C LEU A 106 9.57 8.47 -9.67
N ARG A 107 10.37 8.81 -10.69
CA ARG A 107 10.99 10.13 -10.78
C ARG A 107 9.96 11.24 -10.98
N ILE A 108 8.94 11.00 -11.81
CA ILE A 108 7.83 11.94 -12.01
C ILE A 108 7.12 12.23 -10.69
N ILE A 109 6.71 11.19 -9.96
CA ILE A 109 6.04 11.35 -8.66
C ILE A 109 6.96 12.06 -7.64
N SER A 110 8.25 11.73 -7.61
CA SER A 110 9.19 12.44 -6.73
C SER A 110 9.30 13.93 -7.06
N ALA A 111 9.33 14.31 -8.34
CA ALA A 111 9.37 15.70 -8.76
C ALA A 111 8.08 16.45 -8.35
N ILE A 112 6.92 15.80 -8.43
CA ILE A 112 5.64 16.35 -7.98
C ILE A 112 5.68 16.61 -6.47
N LEU A 113 6.17 15.66 -5.67
CA LEU A 113 6.31 15.85 -4.22
C LEU A 113 7.21 17.05 -3.88
N GLU A 114 8.35 17.18 -4.56
CA GLU A 114 9.25 18.30 -4.34
C GLU A 114 8.63 19.64 -4.74
N SER A 115 7.94 19.71 -5.89
CA SER A 115 7.31 20.95 -6.36
C SER A 115 6.14 21.40 -5.48
N GLU A 116 5.40 20.45 -4.90
CA GLU A 116 4.26 20.72 -4.02
C GLU A 116 4.64 20.82 -2.54
N HIS A 117 5.94 20.67 -2.21
CA HIS A 117 6.48 20.61 -0.85
C HIS A 117 5.77 19.57 0.02
N LYS A 118 5.62 18.36 -0.52
CA LYS A 118 4.96 17.21 0.12
C LYS A 118 5.97 16.10 0.42
N ASP A 119 5.63 15.28 1.40
CA ASP A 119 6.41 14.11 1.81
C ASP A 119 5.72 12.80 1.42
N LEU A 120 4.40 12.79 1.24
CA LEU A 120 3.61 11.59 0.95
C LEU A 120 2.67 11.79 -0.23
N PHE A 121 2.77 10.89 -1.20
CA PHE A 121 1.91 10.82 -2.36
C PHE A 121 0.97 9.62 -2.24
N LEU A 122 -0.32 9.91 -2.18
CA LEU A 122 -1.41 8.93 -2.16
C LEU A 122 -2.24 9.06 -3.43
N THR A 123 -3.04 8.04 -3.71
CA THR A 123 -4.01 8.05 -4.82
C THR A 123 -5.42 7.87 -4.28
N ASN A 124 -6.40 8.47 -4.95
CA ASN A 124 -7.81 8.18 -4.66
C ASN A 124 -8.40 7.15 -5.63
N GLU A 125 -9.67 6.78 -5.42
CA GLU A 125 -10.42 5.82 -6.24
C GLU A 125 -11.27 6.51 -7.33
N ASP A 126 -10.85 7.66 -7.88
CA ASP A 126 -11.65 8.43 -8.83
C ASP A 126 -11.99 7.71 -10.16
N TRP A 127 -11.36 6.57 -10.45
CA TRP A 127 -11.79 5.63 -11.50
C TRP A 127 -13.16 4.99 -11.24
N LEU A 128 -13.69 5.08 -10.01
CA LEU A 128 -15.09 4.75 -9.67
C LEU A 128 -16.02 5.98 -9.81
N ASP A 129 -15.56 6.99 -10.53
CA ASP A 129 -16.22 8.28 -10.72
C ASP A 129 -16.65 8.93 -9.40
N ALA A 130 -17.92 9.31 -9.27
CA ALA A 130 -18.45 9.97 -8.09
C ALA A 130 -18.31 9.12 -6.81
N ASN A 131 -18.26 7.78 -6.94
CA ASN A 131 -18.26 6.88 -5.79
C ASN A 131 -16.88 6.69 -5.15
N GLY A 132 -15.80 7.01 -5.87
CA GLY A 132 -14.43 6.84 -5.38
C GLY A 132 -13.66 8.15 -5.22
N LYS A 133 -14.19 9.27 -5.71
CA LYS A 133 -13.56 10.58 -5.55
C LYS A 133 -13.28 10.88 -4.07
N GLY A 134 -12.02 11.13 -3.76
CA GLY A 134 -11.54 11.44 -2.41
C GLY A 134 -11.23 10.23 -1.52
N ARG A 135 -11.73 9.04 -1.85
CA ARG A 135 -11.39 7.83 -1.08
C ARG A 135 -9.96 7.41 -1.40
N ILE A 136 -9.08 7.43 -0.42
CA ILE A 136 -7.70 6.93 -0.59
C ILE A 136 -7.76 5.45 -0.98
N ASN A 137 -6.92 5.04 -1.92
CA ASN A 137 -6.64 3.64 -2.22
C ASN A 137 -5.24 3.27 -1.71
N GLY A 138 -5.16 2.25 -0.85
CA GLY A 138 -3.90 1.81 -0.23
C GLY A 138 -3.01 0.95 -1.13
N GLY A 139 -3.42 0.68 -2.37
CA GLY A 139 -2.66 -0.15 -3.32
C GLY A 139 -1.39 0.50 -3.86
N LEU A 140 -1.29 1.81 -3.71
CA LEU A 140 -0.07 2.57 -3.96
C LEU A 140 0.13 3.60 -2.86
N MET A 141 1.35 3.65 -2.33
CA MET A 141 1.83 4.74 -1.49
C MET A 141 3.26 5.06 -1.87
N PHE A 142 3.55 6.33 -2.16
CA PHE A 142 4.90 6.77 -2.48
C PHE A 142 5.35 7.84 -1.48
N ALA A 143 6.43 7.56 -0.77
CA ALA A 143 6.89 8.37 0.35
C ALA A 143 8.31 8.89 0.09
N LYS A 144 8.50 10.19 0.29
CA LYS A 144 9.83 10.80 0.47
C LYS A 144 10.42 10.34 1.78
N ASN A 145 11.74 10.23 1.85
CA ASN A 145 12.46 9.89 3.07
C ASN A 145 12.62 11.11 3.99
N ALA A 146 11.52 11.50 4.62
CA ALA A 146 11.41 12.62 5.53
C ALA A 146 11.15 12.15 6.97
N ILE A 147 11.40 13.02 7.95
CA ILE A 147 11.06 12.74 9.36
C ILE A 147 9.56 12.45 9.50
N PHE A 148 8.72 13.20 8.79
CA PHE A 148 7.27 12.99 8.82
C PHE A 148 6.87 11.58 8.39
N THR A 149 7.30 11.10 7.22
CA THR A 149 6.90 9.78 6.70
C THR A 149 7.45 8.64 7.54
N ARG A 150 8.71 8.72 8.00
CA ARG A 150 9.29 7.76 8.95
C ARG A 150 8.41 7.61 10.19
N ASN A 151 7.99 8.74 10.77
CA ASN A 151 7.14 8.76 11.95
C ASN A 151 5.71 8.30 11.67
N LEU A 152 5.11 8.71 10.55
CA LEU A 152 3.75 8.34 10.16
C LEU A 152 3.57 6.82 10.05
N PHE A 153 4.45 6.13 9.31
CA PHE A 153 4.31 4.70 9.08
C PHE A 153 4.55 3.89 10.36
N LEU A 154 5.47 4.35 11.22
CA LEU A 154 5.63 3.79 12.56
C LEU A 154 4.41 4.08 13.47
N ASP A 155 3.79 5.27 13.39
CA ASP A 155 2.67 5.65 14.28
C ASP A 155 1.41 4.87 13.92
N THR A 156 1.13 4.76 12.63
CA THR A 156 -0.01 4.01 12.09
C THR A 156 0.12 2.51 12.40
N PHE A 157 1.31 1.94 12.27
CA PHE A 157 1.56 0.55 12.67
C PHE A 157 1.44 0.34 14.20
N ASP A 158 2.00 1.24 15.02
CA ASP A 158 1.84 1.18 16.48
C ASP A 158 0.36 1.29 16.91
N ALA A 159 -0.42 2.14 16.22
CA ALA A 159 -1.86 2.25 16.45
C ALA A 159 -2.57 0.93 16.12
N HIS A 160 -2.23 0.29 15.00
CA HIS A 160 -2.74 -1.05 14.66
C HIS A 160 -2.38 -2.09 15.71
N VAL A 161 -1.12 -2.13 16.18
CA VAL A 161 -0.65 -3.08 17.21
C VAL A 161 -1.34 -2.85 18.55
N LYS A 162 -1.73 -1.62 18.88
CA LYS A 162 -2.55 -1.29 20.07
C LYS A 162 -4.03 -1.68 19.91
N GLY A 163 -4.54 -1.67 18.68
CA GLY A 163 -5.89 -2.10 18.33
C GLY A 163 -6.99 -1.12 18.74
N PRO A 164 -8.07 -1.57 19.40
CA PRO A 164 -9.17 -0.69 19.79
C PRO A 164 -8.78 0.37 20.83
N ALA A 165 -7.65 0.17 21.51
CA ALA A 165 -7.11 1.18 22.41
C ALA A 165 -6.66 2.42 21.63
N VAL A 166 -7.05 3.59 22.12
CA VAL A 166 -6.66 4.88 21.54
C VAL A 166 -5.13 5.04 21.56
N HIS A 167 -4.53 5.31 20.40
CA HIS A 167 -3.12 5.70 20.31
C HIS A 167 -3.01 7.21 20.52
N LYS A 168 -2.27 7.60 21.56
CA LYS A 168 -2.06 9.00 21.96
C LYS A 168 -0.64 9.44 21.63
N ASN A 169 -0.47 10.74 21.43
CA ASN A 169 0.83 11.41 21.25
C ASN A 169 1.66 10.76 20.13
N TRP A 170 1.09 10.70 18.93
CA TRP A 170 1.78 10.22 17.75
C TRP A 170 3.02 11.08 17.49
N ARG A 171 4.07 10.47 16.94
CA ARG A 171 5.34 11.12 16.59
C ARG A 171 5.15 12.20 15.52
N ILE A 172 4.11 12.13 14.69
CA ILE A 172 3.70 13.21 13.77
C ILE A 172 2.89 14.35 14.41
N GLY A 173 2.74 14.36 15.74
CA GLY A 173 2.02 15.40 16.48
C GLY A 173 0.50 15.18 16.60
N VAL A 174 -0.02 14.05 16.10
CA VAL A 174 -1.43 13.70 16.28
C VAL A 174 -1.70 13.36 17.76
N PRO A 175 -2.58 14.10 18.46
CA PRO A 175 -2.78 13.92 19.89
C PRO A 175 -3.48 12.60 20.20
N VAL A 176 -4.43 12.20 19.35
CA VAL A 176 -5.32 11.07 19.59
C VAL A 176 -5.86 10.54 18.26
N GLN A 177 -5.66 9.25 17.97
CA GLN A 177 -6.22 8.59 16.79
C GLN A 177 -6.33 7.08 17.05
N GLN A 178 -7.32 6.46 16.43
CA GLN A 178 -7.51 5.01 16.40
C GLN A 178 -7.34 4.51 14.97
N CYS A 179 -6.74 3.34 14.81
CA CYS A 179 -6.62 2.64 13.53
C CYS A 179 -6.99 1.17 13.73
N THR A 180 -8.30 0.92 13.85
CA THR A 180 -8.86 -0.38 14.26
C THR A 180 -9.17 -1.32 13.10
N SER A 181 -9.10 -0.83 11.85
CA SER A 181 -9.37 -1.59 10.64
C SER A 181 -8.13 -1.59 9.75
N ASN A 182 -8.30 -1.58 8.43
CA ASN A 182 -7.19 -1.55 7.48
C ASN A 182 -6.50 -0.19 7.45
N GLU A 183 -5.32 -0.20 6.85
CA GLU A 183 -4.45 0.94 6.67
C GLU A 183 -5.10 2.04 5.83
N GLN A 184 -5.89 1.67 4.82
CA GLN A 184 -6.61 2.61 3.97
C GLN A 184 -7.62 3.43 4.77
N ILE A 185 -8.38 2.81 5.68
CA ILE A 185 -9.32 3.51 6.57
C ILE A 185 -8.57 4.44 7.52
N CYS A 186 -7.47 3.98 8.14
CA CYS A 186 -6.63 4.81 9.00
C CYS A 186 -6.11 6.07 8.28
N LEU A 187 -5.67 5.94 7.03
CA LEU A 187 -5.24 7.07 6.21
C LEU A 187 -6.40 8.01 5.84
N ASN A 188 -7.58 7.46 5.52
CA ASN A 188 -8.78 8.28 5.28
C ASN A 188 -9.20 9.06 6.54
N ASP A 189 -9.10 8.45 7.73
CA ASP A 189 -9.40 9.12 8.99
C ASP A 189 -8.43 10.27 9.28
N LEU A 190 -7.15 10.10 8.97
CA LEU A 190 -6.17 11.18 9.04
C LEU A 190 -6.47 12.30 8.03
N TRP A 191 -6.88 11.94 6.82
CA TRP A 191 -7.19 12.89 5.75
C TRP A 191 -8.42 13.74 6.04
N TYR A 192 -9.51 13.09 6.48
CA TYR A 192 -10.82 13.72 6.63
C TYR A 192 -11.17 14.09 8.08
N GLY A 193 -10.52 13.47 9.05
CA GLY A 193 -10.83 13.64 10.46
C GLY A 193 -10.25 14.90 11.10
N GLN A 194 -10.39 14.97 12.42
CA GLN A 194 -9.95 16.11 13.24
C GLN A 194 -8.44 16.33 13.21
N ASN A 195 -7.68 15.29 12.85
CA ASN A 195 -6.22 15.29 12.82
C ASN A 195 -5.62 15.75 11.49
N ARG A 196 -6.45 16.11 10.50
CA ARG A 196 -6.01 16.51 9.15
C ARG A 196 -4.98 17.65 9.13
N LYS A 197 -5.01 18.54 10.13
CA LYS A 197 -4.06 19.66 10.24
C LYS A 197 -2.60 19.22 10.42
N TYR A 198 -2.37 18.02 10.95
CA TYR A 198 -1.03 17.43 11.09
C TYR A 198 -0.61 16.61 9.86
N PHE A 199 -1.59 16.20 9.04
CA PHE A 199 -1.38 15.27 7.93
C PHE A 199 -1.31 15.99 6.56
N LEU A 200 -2.29 16.85 6.27
CA LEU A 200 -2.42 17.54 4.97
C LEU A 200 -1.26 18.47 4.59
N PRO A 201 -0.53 19.10 5.52
CA PRO A 201 0.68 19.84 5.15
C PRO A 201 1.70 18.96 4.43
N HIS A 202 1.79 17.67 4.79
CA HIS A 202 2.81 16.74 4.31
C HIS A 202 2.31 15.75 3.25
N ALA A 203 1.00 15.56 3.13
CA ALA A 203 0.43 14.60 2.19
C ALA A 203 -0.29 15.28 1.02
N MET A 204 -0.30 14.61 -0.13
CA MET A 204 -1.16 14.93 -1.26
C MET A 204 -1.88 13.68 -1.77
N MET A 205 -2.96 13.93 -2.51
CA MET A 205 -3.79 12.90 -3.11
C MET A 205 -3.90 13.19 -4.60
N ALA A 206 -3.36 12.29 -5.42
CA ALA A 206 -3.41 12.35 -6.87
C ALA A 206 -4.57 11.52 -7.42
N SER A 207 -4.84 11.69 -8.71
CA SER A 207 -5.84 10.93 -9.44
C SER A 207 -5.46 9.46 -9.51
N GLY A 208 -6.39 8.62 -9.10
CA GLY A 208 -6.30 7.19 -9.28
C GLY A 208 -6.33 6.75 -10.74
N LYS A 209 -7.10 7.44 -11.60
CA LYS A 209 -7.16 7.17 -13.04
C LYS A 209 -5.77 7.18 -13.71
N GLN A 210 -4.84 7.97 -13.20
CA GLN A 210 -3.45 8.01 -13.68
C GLN A 210 -2.53 7.06 -12.90
N TYR A 211 -2.53 7.14 -11.57
CA TYR A 211 -1.46 6.55 -10.75
C TYR A 211 -1.84 5.29 -9.98
N ASN A 212 -3.07 4.78 -10.05
CA ASN A 212 -3.47 3.53 -9.36
C ASN A 212 -4.79 2.96 -9.92
N ARG A 213 -4.94 2.93 -11.24
CA ARG A 213 -6.25 2.70 -11.86
C ARG A 213 -6.74 1.27 -11.67
N GLY A 214 -7.92 1.11 -11.09
CA GLY A 214 -8.55 -0.20 -10.95
C GLY A 214 -8.86 -0.84 -12.31
N ALA A 215 -8.49 -2.10 -12.50
CA ALA A 215 -8.90 -2.88 -13.65
C ALA A 215 -10.37 -3.33 -13.51
N GLU A 216 -11.19 -3.08 -14.53
CA GLU A 216 -12.57 -3.53 -14.56
C GLU A 216 -12.67 -5.06 -14.71
N ARG A 217 -13.78 -5.64 -14.24
CA ARG A 217 -14.04 -7.08 -14.43
C ARG A 217 -14.26 -7.34 -15.92
N GLY A 218 -13.32 -8.03 -16.57
CA GLY A 218 -13.43 -8.40 -17.99
C GLY A 218 -12.40 -7.75 -18.90
N GLY A 219 -11.46 -6.96 -18.37
CA GLY A 219 -10.22 -6.70 -19.09
C GLY A 219 -10.27 -5.59 -20.14
N GLU A 220 -11.25 -4.67 -20.12
CA GLU A 220 -10.97 -3.30 -20.58
C GLU A 220 -10.03 -2.63 -19.57
N ALA A 221 -8.85 -3.22 -19.46
CA ALA A 221 -7.71 -2.59 -18.85
C ALA A 221 -7.47 -1.40 -19.76
N HIS A 222 -7.64 -0.20 -19.22
CA HIS A 222 -7.12 1.02 -19.78
C HIS A 222 -5.57 1.00 -19.84
N ILE A 223 -4.97 -0.17 -20.13
CA ILE A 223 -3.56 -0.42 -20.34
C ILE A 223 -3.06 0.27 -21.60
N THR A 224 -3.97 0.52 -22.55
CA THR A 224 -3.72 1.31 -23.75
C THR A 224 -3.98 2.80 -23.55
N ASP A 225 -4.54 3.22 -22.40
CA ASP A 225 -4.72 4.62 -22.08
C ASP A 225 -3.34 5.24 -21.81
N PRO A 226 -2.87 6.17 -22.66
CA PRO A 226 -1.53 6.73 -22.53
C PRO A 226 -1.36 7.57 -21.26
N THR A 227 -2.46 7.93 -20.59
CA THR A 227 -2.43 8.69 -19.33
C THR A 227 -2.37 7.79 -18.10
N THR A 228 -2.63 6.48 -18.23
CA THR A 228 -2.56 5.56 -17.09
C THR A 228 -1.14 5.04 -16.95
N GLU A 229 -0.49 5.34 -15.83
CA GLU A 229 0.88 4.91 -15.53
C GLU A 229 0.92 3.62 -14.72
N ILE A 230 -0.06 3.43 -13.83
CA ILE A 230 -0.14 2.28 -12.93
C ILE A 230 -1.55 1.71 -12.98
N MET A 231 -1.62 0.41 -13.26
CA MET A 231 -2.86 -0.38 -13.23
C MET A 231 -2.87 -1.30 -12.02
N HIS A 232 -4.05 -1.49 -11.43
CA HIS A 232 -4.27 -2.27 -10.21
C HIS A 232 -5.42 -3.26 -10.38
N TRP A 233 -5.10 -4.55 -10.43
CA TRP A 233 -6.04 -5.65 -10.65
C TRP A 233 -6.60 -6.19 -9.32
N MET A 234 -7.42 -5.38 -8.67
CA MET A 234 -8.02 -5.71 -7.37
C MET A 234 -9.00 -6.89 -7.42
N GLY A 235 -8.90 -7.80 -6.45
CA GLY A 235 -9.90 -8.84 -6.22
C GLY A 235 -10.08 -9.80 -7.40
N GLY A 236 -11.26 -9.77 -8.03
CA GLY A 236 -11.62 -10.69 -9.11
C GLY A 236 -11.00 -10.38 -10.47
N SER A 237 -10.43 -9.19 -10.68
CA SER A 237 -9.84 -8.80 -11.96
C SER A 237 -8.42 -9.35 -12.17
N LYS A 238 -7.80 -9.98 -11.17
CA LYS A 238 -6.43 -10.53 -11.24
C LYS A 238 -6.17 -11.42 -12.45
N GLY A 239 -7.16 -12.20 -12.89
CA GLY A 239 -7.01 -13.10 -14.04
C GLY A 239 -6.78 -12.38 -15.38
N SER A 240 -7.05 -11.08 -15.49
CA SER A 240 -6.88 -10.31 -16.73
C SER A 240 -5.56 -9.51 -16.79
N ALA A 241 -4.57 -9.88 -15.96
CA ALA A 241 -3.24 -9.27 -15.99
C ALA A 241 -2.19 -10.13 -16.75
N GLU A 242 -2.63 -11.25 -17.29
CA GLU A 242 -1.87 -12.14 -18.19
C GLU A 242 -1.75 -11.51 -19.59
#